data_AF-A0A7J0AS38-F1
#
_entry.id   AF-A0A7J0AS38-F1
#
_cell.length_a   1.000
_cell.length_b   1.000
_cell.length_c   1.000
_cell.angle_alpha   90.00
_cell.angle_beta   90.00
_cell.angle_gamma   90.00
#
_symmetry.space_group_name_H-M   'P 1'
#
loop_
_entity.id
_entity.type
_entity.pdbx_description
1 polymer ?
#
loop_
_entity_poly.entity_id
_entity_poly.type
_entity_poly.pdbx_seq_one_letter_code
_entity_poly.pdbx_strand_id
1 'polypeptide(L)'
;MSVGFNDYYYPTVNNKKDKYFEGGRHTGHWLEGVVTYSPVKIPLWVTLSNFFYGADKYVDAEGKEKQAYSTYLELGTYYDFLKYNRLSLAVGAALNRSCYNGYDHDFSICNIELKYTYNIIFKSGWTLPLNVAYIYNPVFDKSFVNFTANFAF
;
A
#
# COMPACT_ATOMS: atom_id res chain seq x y z
N MET A 1 -15.42 3.89 8.75
CA MET A 1 -14.57 4.71 7.86
C MET A 1 -13.39 5.16 8.68
N SER A 2 -12.18 5.05 8.15
CA SER A 2 -10.95 5.54 8.76
C SER A 2 -10.23 6.46 7.79
N VAL A 3 -9.54 7.46 8.33
CA VAL A 3 -8.66 8.36 7.58
C VAL A 3 -7.27 8.21 8.15
N GLY A 4 -6.29 8.01 7.28
CA GLY A 4 -4.88 7.83 7.61
C GLY A 4 -4.02 8.87 6.91
N PHE A 5 -2.87 9.11 7.50
CA PHE A 5 -1.83 9.96 6.95
C PHE A 5 -0.49 9.27 7.17
N ASN A 6 0.24 9.00 6.10
CA ASN A 6 1.52 8.29 6.16
C ASN A 6 2.64 9.19 5.62
N ASP A 7 3.82 9.05 6.19
CA ASP A 7 5.06 9.64 5.70
C ASP A 7 6.09 8.54 5.48
N TYR A 8 6.44 8.29 4.21
CA TYR A 8 7.45 7.33 3.83
C TYR A 8 8.74 8.05 3.46
N TYR A 9 9.82 7.71 4.17
CA TYR A 9 11.14 8.25 3.86
C TYR A 9 11.99 7.21 3.12
N TYR A 10 12.30 7.49 1.85
CA TYR A 10 13.17 6.66 1.01
C TYR A 10 14.47 7.42 0.69
N PRO A 11 15.49 7.37 1.57
CA PRO A 11 16.77 8.02 1.32
C PRO A 11 17.54 7.35 0.18
N THR A 12 18.47 8.08 -0.42
CA THR A 12 19.47 7.46 -1.29
C THR A 12 20.42 6.62 -0.45
N VAL A 13 20.87 5.49 -0.99
CA VAL A 13 21.50 4.42 -0.20
C VAL A 13 22.86 4.83 0.41
N ASN A 14 23.48 5.93 -0.02
CA ASN A 14 24.87 6.26 0.37
C ASN A 14 25.29 7.75 0.31
N ASN A 15 24.37 8.72 0.24
CA ASN A 15 24.78 10.13 0.15
C ASN A 15 24.87 10.78 1.53
N LYS A 16 26.05 11.30 1.90
CA LYS A 16 26.29 12.08 3.13
C LYS A 16 25.41 13.35 3.25
N LYS A 17 24.70 13.72 2.18
CA LYS A 17 23.82 14.88 2.12
C LYS A 17 22.34 14.57 2.41
N ASP A 18 21.96 13.30 2.55
CA ASP A 18 20.57 12.95 2.83
C ASP A 18 20.21 13.33 4.26
N LYS A 19 19.33 14.33 4.41
CA LYS A 19 18.82 14.74 5.72
C LYS A 19 17.38 14.29 5.87
N TYR A 20 17.12 13.64 7.00
CA TYR A 20 15.78 13.20 7.38
C TYR A 20 14.80 14.37 7.60
N PHE A 21 15.27 15.54 8.01
CA PHE A 21 14.41 16.71 8.21
C PHE A 21 14.64 17.75 7.10
N GLU A 22 14.43 17.34 5.85
CA GLU A 22 14.43 18.25 4.71
C GLU A 22 13.08 18.20 3.98
N GLY A 23 12.38 19.33 3.98
CA GLY A 23 11.17 19.56 3.19
C GLY A 23 11.46 20.27 1.87
N GLY A 24 10.46 20.36 1.00
CA GLY A 24 10.55 21.08 -0.27
C GLY A 24 10.62 20.16 -1.49
N ARG A 25 11.03 20.73 -2.63
CA ARG A 25 10.96 20.06 -3.95
C ARG A 25 11.88 18.83 -4.08
N HIS A 26 12.92 18.72 -3.25
CA HIS A 26 13.93 17.66 -3.32
C HIS A 26 13.99 16.82 -2.04
N THR A 27 12.83 16.57 -1.42
CA THR A 27 12.72 15.71 -0.23
C THR A 27 12.67 14.23 -0.61
N GLY A 28 13.23 13.36 0.24
CA GLY A 28 13.07 11.90 0.15
C GLY A 28 11.77 11.39 0.76
N HIS A 29 10.95 12.28 1.32
CA HIS A 29 9.65 11.98 1.92
C HIS A 29 8.56 11.82 0.86
N TRP A 30 7.60 10.96 1.16
CA TRP A 30 6.38 10.72 0.37
C TRP A 30 5.21 10.80 1.33
N LEU A 31 4.38 11.83 1.21
CA LEU A 31 3.22 12.01 2.07
C LEU A 31 1.99 11.45 1.37
N GLU A 32 1.30 10.55 2.07
CA GLU A 32 0.13 9.84 1.59
C GLU A 32 -1.09 10.15 2.47
N GLY A 33 -2.20 10.52 1.83
CA GLY A 33 -3.51 10.52 2.46
C GLY A 33 -4.25 9.23 2.11
N VAL A 34 -4.87 8.59 3.10
CA VAL A 34 -5.59 7.33 2.91
C VAL A 34 -6.99 7.42 3.51
N VAL A 35 -7.99 6.93 2.77
CA VAL A 35 -9.35 6.75 3.28
C VAL A 35 -9.75 5.30 3.08
N THR A 36 -10.18 4.64 4.16
CA THR A 36 -10.68 3.27 4.11
C THR A 36 -12.12 3.20 4.58
N TYR A 37 -12.96 2.56 3.78
CA TYR A 37 -14.35 2.23 4.10
C TYR A 37 -14.49 0.70 4.23
N SER A 38 -14.87 0.24 5.43
CA SER A 38 -15.16 -1.16 5.72
C SER A 38 -16.51 -1.22 6.44
N PRO A 39 -17.61 -1.57 5.75
CA PRO A 39 -18.91 -1.71 6.39
C PRO A 39 -18.89 -2.88 7.39
N VAL A 40 -19.64 -2.75 8.49
CA VAL A 40 -19.68 -3.78 9.55
C VAL A 40 -20.43 -5.06 9.11
N LYS A 41 -21.43 -4.91 8.24
CA LYS A 41 -22.35 -6.00 7.87
C LYS A 41 -21.93 -6.80 6.64
N ILE A 42 -20.95 -6.32 5.88
CA ILE A 42 -20.52 -6.92 4.62
C ILE A 42 -19.01 -7.10 4.72
N PRO A 43 -18.47 -8.30 4.41
CA PRO A 43 -17.05 -8.57 4.55
C PRO A 43 -16.25 -7.96 3.38
N LEU A 44 -16.33 -6.64 3.25
CA LEU A 44 -15.75 -5.84 2.18
C LEU A 44 -14.90 -4.73 2.81
N TRP A 45 -13.80 -4.36 2.17
CA TRP A 45 -13.16 -3.07 2.39
C TRP A 45 -12.82 -2.41 1.05
N VAL A 46 -12.80 -1.08 1.10
CA VAL A 46 -12.39 -0.20 0.01
C VAL A 46 -11.40 0.79 0.58
N THR A 47 -10.21 0.88 0.00
CA THR A 47 -9.19 1.86 0.37
C THR A 47 -8.86 2.71 -0.83
N LEU A 48 -8.87 4.04 -0.65
CA LEU A 48 -8.37 5.00 -1.63
C LEU A 48 -7.19 5.74 -0.99
N SER A 49 -6.05 5.74 -1.65
CA SER A 49 -4.89 6.52 -1.23
C SER A 49 -4.35 7.44 -2.32
N ASN A 50 -3.69 8.52 -1.91
CA ASN A 50 -3.07 9.48 -2.79
C ASN A 50 -1.77 10.03 -2.20
N PHE A 51 -0.69 9.96 -2.98
CA PHE A 51 0.57 10.64 -2.68
C PHE A 51 0.53 12.10 -3.13
N PHE A 52 0.08 12.98 -2.24
CA PHE A 52 -0.18 14.38 -2.59
C PHE A 52 1.07 15.27 -2.51
N TYR A 53 2.16 14.79 -1.91
CA TYR A 53 3.40 15.56 -1.76
C TYR A 53 4.64 14.66 -1.67
N GLY A 54 5.78 15.22 -2.08
CA GLY A 54 7.09 14.62 -1.83
C GLY A 54 7.79 14.17 -3.10
N ALA A 55 8.48 13.03 -3.03
CA ALA A 55 9.25 12.47 -4.14
C ALA A 55 8.42 11.68 -5.17
N ASP A 56 7.09 11.65 -5.03
CA ASP A 56 6.18 11.05 -6.01
C ASP A 56 6.08 11.87 -7.31
N LYS A 57 7.08 11.72 -8.18
CA LYS A 57 7.24 12.56 -9.37
C LYS A 57 7.71 11.77 -10.58
N TYR A 58 7.38 12.30 -11.75
CA TYR A 58 7.88 11.81 -13.04
C TYR A 58 8.31 12.97 -13.94
N VAL A 59 9.07 12.67 -14.98
CA VAL A 59 9.47 13.62 -16.02
C VAL A 59 8.55 13.42 -17.22
N ASP A 60 7.90 14.49 -17.68
CA ASP A 60 7.05 14.45 -18.87
C ASP A 60 7.85 14.42 -20.18
N ALA A 61 7.14 14.33 -21.31
CA ALA A 61 7.76 14.28 -22.64
C ALA A 61 8.54 15.56 -22.97
N GLU A 62 8.22 16.68 -22.32
CA GLU A 62 8.89 17.97 -22.44
C GLU A 62 10.12 18.11 -21.52
N GLY A 63 10.45 17.07 -20.74
CA GLY A 63 11.59 17.07 -19.81
C GLY A 63 11.31 17.79 -18.49
N LYS A 64 10.04 18.10 -18.18
CA LYS A 64 9.65 18.80 -16.97
C LYS A 64 9.20 17.82 -15.89
N GLU A 65 9.75 18.00 -14.70
CA GLU A 65 9.33 17.27 -13.50
C GLU A 65 7.91 17.69 -13.07
N LYS A 66 7.03 16.72 -12.89
CA LYS A 66 5.65 16.88 -12.42
C LYS A 66 5.37 15.95 -11.24
N GLN A 67 4.55 16.43 -10.30
CA GLN A 67 3.98 15.57 -9.27
C GLN A 67 3.05 14.56 -9.92
N ALA A 68 3.23 13.27 -9.60
CA ALA A 68 2.40 12.22 -10.18
C ALA A 68 1.01 12.18 -9.54
N TYR A 69 0.90 12.50 -8.25
CA TYR A 69 -0.33 12.33 -7.48
C TYR A 69 -0.80 10.88 -7.55
N SER A 70 0.14 9.94 -7.36
CA SER A 70 -0.08 8.50 -7.45
C SER A 70 -1.29 8.12 -6.60
N THR A 71 -2.38 7.76 -7.29
CA THR A 71 -3.67 7.44 -6.69
C THR A 71 -3.94 5.95 -6.82
N TYR A 72 -4.16 5.29 -5.69
CA TYR A 72 -4.34 3.85 -5.62
C TYR A 72 -5.69 3.51 -4.97
N LEU A 73 -6.41 2.59 -5.60
CA LEU A 73 -7.67 2.04 -5.13
C LEU A 73 -7.48 0.55 -4.85
N GLU A 74 -7.82 0.12 -3.65
CA GLU A 74 -7.89 -1.29 -3.30
C GLU A 74 -9.31 -1.68 -2.93
N LEU A 75 -9.77 -2.77 -3.53
CA LEU A 75 -11.01 -3.45 -3.16
C LEU A 75 -10.65 -4.81 -2.62
N GLY A 76 -11.21 -5.17 -1.47
CA GLY A 76 -11.01 -6.51 -0.96
C GLY A 76 -12.17 -7.05 -0.19
N THR A 77 -12.20 -8.38 -0.08
CA THR A 77 -13.20 -9.16 0.64
C THR A 77 -12.53 -10.21 1.49
N TYR A 78 -13.24 -10.70 2.50
CA TYR A 78 -12.71 -11.76 3.36
C TYR A 78 -13.76 -12.78 3.76
N TYR A 79 -13.28 -13.92 4.23
CA TYR A 79 -14.09 -14.97 4.82
C TYR A 79 -13.39 -15.47 6.09
N ASP A 80 -14.09 -15.35 7.21
CA ASP A 80 -13.64 -15.87 8.50
C ASP A 80 -14.12 -17.30 8.68
N PHE A 81 -13.21 -18.17 9.09
CA PHE A 81 -13.49 -19.58 9.33
C PHE A 81 -12.69 -20.09 10.54
N LEU A 82 -13.12 -21.22 11.10
CA LEU A 82 -12.40 -21.92 12.17
C LEU A 82 -11.90 -21.00 13.31
N LYS A 83 -12.74 -20.06 13.76
CA LYS A 83 -12.56 -19.08 14.87
C LYS A 83 -11.38 -18.11 14.78
N TYR A 84 -10.21 -18.53 14.31
CA TYR A 84 -8.96 -17.78 14.30
C TYR A 84 -8.36 -17.65 12.90
N ASN A 85 -9.07 -18.09 11.87
CA ASN A 85 -8.57 -18.16 10.50
C ASN A 85 -9.36 -17.20 9.61
N ARG A 86 -8.65 -16.52 8.72
CA ARG A 86 -9.24 -15.64 7.71
C ARG A 86 -8.58 -15.90 6.37
N LEU A 87 -9.40 -16.01 5.32
CA LEU A 87 -8.95 -15.91 3.94
C LEU A 87 -9.43 -14.57 3.39
N SER A 88 -8.57 -13.86 2.67
CA SER A 88 -8.87 -12.55 2.11
C SER A 88 -8.37 -12.46 0.68
N LEU A 89 -9.16 -11.80 -0.17
CA LEU A 89 -8.83 -11.52 -1.56
C LEU A 89 -8.89 -10.01 -1.77
N ALA A 90 -7.86 -9.45 -2.38
CA ALA A 90 -7.79 -8.02 -2.70
C ALA A 90 -7.35 -7.81 -4.15
N VAL A 91 -7.85 -6.74 -4.75
CA VAL A 91 -7.43 -6.25 -6.06
C VAL A 91 -7.18 -4.76 -5.96
N GLY A 92 -5.99 -4.36 -6.40
CA GLY A 92 -5.49 -3.00 -6.35
C GLY A 92 -5.26 -2.43 -7.73
N ALA A 93 -5.65 -1.17 -7.91
CA ALA A 93 -5.50 -0.45 -9.16
C ALA A 93 -4.90 0.94 -8.95
N ALA A 94 -3.95 1.31 -9.81
CA ALA A 94 -3.55 2.69 -10.00
C ALA A 94 -4.55 3.40 -10.92
N LEU A 95 -5.07 4.54 -10.46
CA LEU A 95 -6.08 5.33 -11.18
C LEU A 95 -5.48 6.39 -12.11
N ASN A 96 -4.17 6.56 -12.07
CA ASN A 96 -3.38 7.50 -12.86
C ASN A 96 -1.95 6.96 -13.05
N ARG A 97 -1.16 7.72 -13.82
CA ARG A 97 0.31 7.58 -13.87
C ARG A 97 0.90 7.63 -12.46
N SER A 98 1.54 6.55 -12.02
CA SER A 98 1.89 6.39 -10.61
C SER A 98 3.12 5.53 -10.36
N CYS A 99 3.65 5.61 -9.13
CA CYS A 99 4.74 4.75 -8.68
C CYS A 99 4.39 3.25 -8.77
N TYR A 100 3.11 2.89 -8.68
CA TYR A 100 2.62 1.51 -8.74
C TYR A 100 2.66 0.90 -10.15
N ASN A 101 2.75 1.72 -11.18
CA ASN A 101 2.77 1.29 -12.59
C ASN A 101 4.00 1.83 -13.35
N GLY A 102 5.05 2.22 -12.61
CA GLY A 102 6.30 2.69 -13.20
C GLY A 102 6.20 4.07 -13.86
N TYR A 103 5.08 4.79 -13.67
CA TYR A 103 4.75 6.03 -14.36
C TYR A 103 4.54 5.89 -15.89
N ASP A 104 4.26 4.68 -16.37
CA ASP A 104 4.11 4.39 -17.81
C ASP A 104 2.65 4.30 -18.28
N HIS A 105 1.70 4.20 -17.34
CA HIS A 105 0.30 3.93 -17.65
C HIS A 105 -0.67 4.86 -16.92
N ASP A 106 -1.74 5.27 -17.58
CA ASP A 106 -2.79 6.10 -16.95
C ASP A 106 -3.73 5.30 -16.05
N PHE A 107 -3.95 4.01 -16.32
CA PHE A 107 -4.69 3.11 -15.44
C PHE A 107 -4.04 1.74 -15.46
N SER A 108 -4.04 1.06 -14.32
CA SER A 108 -3.41 -0.25 -14.20
C SER A 108 -3.94 -1.05 -13.03
N ILE A 109 -4.14 -2.37 -13.21
CA ILE A 109 -4.34 -3.29 -12.09
C ILE A 109 -2.96 -3.70 -11.59
N CYS A 110 -2.57 -3.19 -10.43
CA CYS A 110 -1.21 -3.30 -9.91
C CYS A 110 -1.04 -4.50 -8.96
N ASN A 111 -2.11 -5.02 -8.38
CA ASN A 111 -2.02 -6.25 -7.60
C ASN A 111 -3.32 -7.05 -7.59
N ILE A 112 -3.16 -8.35 -7.40
CA ILE A 112 -4.18 -9.31 -7.02
C ILE A 112 -3.57 -10.13 -5.89
N GLU A 113 -4.11 -10.00 -4.68
CA GLU A 113 -3.60 -10.64 -3.47
C GLU A 113 -4.59 -11.68 -2.96
N LEU A 114 -4.11 -12.91 -2.70
CA LEU A 114 -4.78 -13.88 -1.85
C LEU A 114 -3.97 -14.05 -0.57
N LYS A 115 -4.58 -13.72 0.57
CA LYS A 115 -3.92 -13.72 1.88
C LYS A 115 -4.67 -14.58 2.88
N TYR A 116 -3.93 -15.49 3.50
CA TYR A 116 -4.37 -16.28 4.64
C TYR A 116 -3.79 -15.71 5.93
N THR A 117 -4.63 -15.55 6.95
CA THR A 117 -4.27 -15.05 8.27
C THR A 117 -4.69 -16.04 9.35
N TYR A 118 -3.76 -16.34 10.26
CA TYR A 118 -4.01 -17.07 11.49
C TYR A 118 -3.72 -16.20 12.71
N ASN A 119 -4.68 -16.07 13.61
CA ASN A 119 -4.56 -15.26 14.82
C ASN A 119 -4.12 -16.13 16.00
N ILE A 120 -2.89 -15.94 16.48
CA ILE A 120 -2.41 -16.56 17.71
C ILE A 120 -2.94 -15.76 18.90
N ILE A 121 -3.68 -16.42 19.78
CA ILE A 121 -4.21 -15.82 21.01
C ILE A 121 -3.31 -16.17 22.19
N PHE A 122 -2.67 -15.16 22.79
CA PHE A 122 -1.88 -15.33 23.99
C PHE A 122 -2.76 -15.29 25.24
N LYS A 123 -2.31 -15.96 26.32
CA LYS A 123 -2.98 -15.91 27.63
C LYS A 123 -3.07 -14.50 28.22
N SER A 124 -2.21 -13.58 27.78
CA SER A 124 -2.23 -12.16 28.15
C SER A 124 -3.40 -11.38 27.53
N GLY A 125 -4.19 -12.01 26.65
CA GLY A 125 -5.24 -11.34 25.87
C GLY A 125 -4.73 -10.72 24.56
N TRP A 126 -3.43 -10.78 24.30
CA TRP A 126 -2.84 -10.27 23.06
C TRP A 126 -3.12 -11.21 21.89
N THR A 127 -3.30 -10.64 20.70
CA THR A 127 -3.46 -11.38 19.45
C THR A 127 -2.32 -11.04 18.51
N LEU A 128 -1.65 -12.06 17.98
CA LEU A 128 -0.64 -11.91 16.93
C LEU A 128 -1.18 -12.49 15.61
N PRO A 129 -1.56 -11.64 14.65
CA PRO A 129 -1.90 -12.07 13.30
C PRO A 129 -0.64 -12.49 12.54
N LEU A 130 -0.59 -13.77 12.14
CA LEU A 130 0.40 -14.32 11.22
C LEU A 130 -0.23 -14.50 9.85
N ASN A 131 0.44 -13.98 8.81
CA ASN A 131 -0.08 -13.96 7.46
C ASN A 131 0.89 -14.62 6.48
N VAL A 132 0.33 -15.33 5.51
CA VAL A 132 0.99 -15.63 4.23
C VAL A 132 0.12 -15.09 3.10
N ALA A 133 0.72 -14.39 2.16
CA ALA A 133 0.03 -13.85 1.00
C ALA A 133 0.75 -14.21 -0.29
N TYR A 134 -0.02 -14.62 -1.29
CA TYR A 134 0.45 -14.68 -2.67
C TYR A 134 -0.10 -13.47 -3.42
N ILE A 135 0.79 -12.73 -4.09
CA ILE A 135 0.44 -11.51 -4.81
C ILE A 135 0.93 -11.65 -6.24
N TYR A 136 0.03 -11.47 -7.20
CA TYR A 136 0.39 -11.28 -8.60
C TYR A 136 0.25 -9.81 -8.96
N ASN A 137 1.27 -9.24 -9.61
CA ASN A 137 1.27 -7.90 -10.16
C ASN A 137 1.13 -7.99 -11.70
N PRO A 138 -0.07 -7.73 -12.25
CA PRO A 138 -0.30 -7.82 -13.69
C PRO A 138 0.50 -6.82 -14.54
N VAL A 139 0.78 -5.61 -14.03
CA VAL A 139 1.53 -4.58 -14.78
C VAL A 139 2.94 -5.02 -15.09
N PHE A 140 3.60 -5.63 -14.10
CA PHE A 140 5.00 -6.03 -14.22
C PHE A 140 5.17 -7.52 -14.54
N ASP A 141 4.08 -8.27 -14.68
CA ASP A 141 4.07 -9.73 -14.82
C ASP A 141 4.95 -10.44 -13.77
N LYS A 142 4.73 -10.10 -12.50
CA LYS A 142 5.55 -10.59 -11.38
C LYS A 142 4.72 -11.15 -10.24
N SER A 143 5.24 -12.20 -9.63
CA SER A 143 4.65 -12.85 -8.46
C SER A 143 5.48 -12.60 -7.21
N PHE A 144 4.82 -12.47 -6.07
CA PHE A 144 5.42 -12.27 -4.76
C PHE A 144 4.77 -13.20 -3.74
N VAL A 145 5.55 -13.61 -2.74
CA VAL A 145 5.06 -14.31 -1.55
C VAL A 145 5.50 -13.52 -0.33
N ASN A 146 4.53 -13.05 0.44
CA ASN A 146 4.78 -12.27 1.66
C ASN A 146 4.49 -13.12 2.89
N PHE A 147 5.40 -13.10 3.84
CA PHE A 147 5.20 -13.60 5.20
C PHE A 147 5.21 -12.41 6.15
N THR A 148 4.17 -12.26 6.96
CA THR A 148 4.01 -11.09 7.82
C THR A 148 3.55 -11.50 9.21
N ALA A 149 4.19 -10.92 10.23
CA ALA A 149 3.77 -10.99 11.62
C ALA A 149 3.49 -9.55 12.10
N ASN A 150 2.25 -9.26 12.50
CA ASN A 150 1.85 -7.91 12.91
C ASN A 150 1.88 -7.78 14.43
N PHE A 151 2.80 -6.96 14.95
CA PHE A 151 2.86 -6.63 16.36
C PHE A 151 2.22 -5.25 16.56
N ALA A 152 1.07 -5.21 17.21
CA ALA A 152 0.46 -3.98 17.70
C ALA A 152 0.41 -4.04 19.23
N PHE A 153 0.98 -3.03 19.88
CA PHE A 153 1.11 -2.88 21.33
C PHE A 153 0.20 -1.76 21.84
#